data_AF-A0A3D1PL49-F1
#
_entry.id   AF-A0A3D1PL49-F1
#
_cell.length_a   1.000
_cell.length_b   1.000
_cell.length_c   1.000
_cell.angle_alpha   90.00
_cell.angle_beta   90.00
_cell.angle_gamma   90.00
#
_symmetry.space_group_name_H-M   'P 1'
#
loop_
_entity.id
_entity.type
_entity.pdbx_description
1 polymer ?
#
loop_
_entity_poly.entity_id
_entity_poly.type
_entity_poly.pdbx_seq_one_letter_code
_entity_poly.pdbx_strand_id
1 'polypeptide(L)'
;MKKNKNRGITLASLVITIIVLLIIAGISVYSGTDIIKRAKLEELKTNMLLIETKAKECVENANFKLGKTDNLGDTEKTTRINEAKKELKGIEITEADNINIELKDYNYYYKLTEDNLKDMGLSNIKLSDTDELYIVKYDIQNAKVEIYNTKGYEGKYSLTDIEQIEK
;
A
#
# COMPACT_ATOMS: atom_id res chain seq x y z
N MET A 1 -59.94 30.98 22.41
CA MET A 1 -59.55 29.56 22.24
C MET A 1 -58.81 29.36 20.92
N LYS A 2 -57.54 28.93 20.95
CA LYS A 2 -56.69 28.67 19.77
C LYS A 2 -56.94 27.23 19.26
N LYS A 3 -57.33 27.06 17.99
CA LYS A 3 -57.61 25.75 17.39
C LYS A 3 -56.35 25.23 16.70
N ASN A 4 -55.68 24.22 17.27
CA ASN A 4 -54.53 23.57 16.65
C ASN A 4 -55.01 22.74 15.44
N LYS A 5 -54.63 23.15 14.23
CA LYS A 5 -55.01 22.50 12.97
C LYS A 5 -53.91 21.50 12.58
N ASN A 6 -53.98 20.27 13.12
CA ASN A 6 -53.11 19.19 12.67
C ASN A 6 -53.52 18.78 11.26
N ARG A 7 -52.75 19.24 10.25
CA ARG A 7 -52.88 18.77 8.87
C ARG A 7 -52.38 17.32 8.82
N GLY A 8 -53.29 16.35 8.73
CA GLY A 8 -52.93 14.95 8.53
C GLY A 8 -52.22 14.74 7.18
N ILE A 9 -51.19 13.89 7.18
CA ILE A 9 -50.51 13.45 5.96
C ILE A 9 -51.50 12.60 5.15
N THR A 10 -51.74 12.97 3.91
CA THR A 10 -52.64 12.23 3.02
C THR A 10 -51.87 11.05 2.41
N LEU A 11 -52.50 9.89 2.24
CA LEU A 11 -51.87 8.68 1.68
C LEU A 11 -51.11 8.98 0.37
N ALA A 12 -51.66 9.84 -0.47
CA ALA A 12 -51.02 10.30 -1.70
C ALA A 12 -49.66 11.01 -1.47
N SER A 13 -49.57 11.89 -0.46
CA SER A 13 -48.31 12.58 -0.12
C SER A 13 -47.26 11.61 0.42
N LEU A 14 -47.68 10.55 1.11
CA LEU A 14 -46.77 9.52 1.59
C LEU A 14 -46.18 8.71 0.42
N VAL A 15 -47.02 8.31 -0.54
CA VAL A 15 -46.59 7.56 -1.74
C VAL A 15 -45.61 8.38 -2.58
N ILE A 16 -45.90 9.67 -2.81
CA ILE A 16 -45.00 10.56 -3.56
C ILE A 16 -43.65 10.71 -2.85
N THR A 17 -43.68 10.86 -1.51
CA THR A 17 -42.44 10.97 -0.70
C THR A 17 -41.59 9.71 -0.82
N ILE A 18 -42.20 8.52 -0.78
CA ILE A 18 -41.49 7.24 -0.94
C ILE A 18 -40.84 7.14 -2.33
N ILE A 19 -41.55 7.52 -3.40
CA ILE A 19 -41.00 7.50 -4.76
C ILE A 19 -39.78 8.43 -4.87
N VAL A 20 -39.86 9.64 -4.31
CA VAL A 20 -38.74 10.60 -4.30
C VAL A 20 -37.55 10.04 -3.51
N LEU A 21 -37.78 9.41 -2.35
CA LEU A 21 -36.72 8.79 -1.55
C LEU A 21 -36.01 7.67 -2.30
N LEU A 22 -36.74 6.84 -3.06
CA LEU A 22 -36.16 5.75 -3.85
C LEU A 22 -35.26 6.26 -4.98
N ILE A 23 -35.64 7.35 -5.65
CA ILE A 23 -34.82 7.97 -6.71
C ILE A 23 -33.53 8.54 -6.12
N ILE A 24 -33.62 9.27 -5.00
CA ILE A 24 -32.45 9.84 -4.31
C ILE A 24 -31.52 8.74 -3.81
N ALA A 25 -32.06 7.67 -3.21
CA ALA A 25 -31.28 6.52 -2.76
C ALA A 25 -30.57 5.83 -3.93
N GLY A 26 -31.25 5.61 -5.07
CA GLY A 26 -30.67 4.99 -6.25
C GLY A 26 -29.44 5.73 -6.80
N ILE A 27 -29.52 7.06 -6.93
CA ILE A 27 -28.41 7.89 -7.42
C ILE A 27 -27.28 7.97 -6.38
N SER A 28 -27.63 8.10 -5.10
CA SER A 28 -26.65 8.25 -4.00
C SER A 28 -25.79 7.00 -3.80
N VAL A 29 -26.36 5.80 -4.01
CA VAL A 29 -25.63 4.53 -3.87
C VAL A 29 -24.60 4.36 -4.99
N TYR A 30 -24.95 4.67 -6.24
CA TYR A 30 -24.02 4.51 -7.38
C TYR A 30 -22.79 5.43 -7.21
N SER A 31 -22.99 6.74 -7.05
CA SER A 31 -21.90 7.70 -6.86
C SER A 31 -21.11 7.47 -5.55
N GLY A 32 -21.76 6.97 -4.50
CA GLY A 32 -21.11 6.69 -3.22
C GLY A 32 -20.07 5.57 -3.31
N THR A 33 -20.35 4.52 -4.10
CA THR A 33 -19.42 3.39 -4.21
C THR A 33 -18.12 3.74 -4.93
N ASP A 34 -18.17 4.60 -5.95
CA ASP A 34 -16.98 5.04 -6.69
C ASP A 34 -16.09 5.96 -5.85
N ILE A 35 -16.69 6.83 -5.03
CA ILE A 35 -15.94 7.69 -4.10
C ILE A 35 -15.17 6.84 -3.09
N ILE A 36 -15.79 5.79 -2.54
CA ILE A 36 -15.13 4.89 -1.58
C ILE A 36 -13.99 4.11 -2.25
N LYS A 37 -14.19 3.62 -3.48
CA LYS A 37 -13.15 2.92 -4.25
C LYS A 37 -11.94 3.82 -4.51
N ARG A 38 -12.18 5.06 -4.98
CA ARG A 38 -11.14 6.07 -5.21
C ARG A 38 -10.39 6.42 -3.92
N ALA A 39 -11.10 6.60 -2.80
CA ALA A 39 -10.47 6.87 -1.51
C ALA A 39 -9.54 5.72 -1.07
N LYS A 40 -9.96 4.47 -1.24
CA LYS A 40 -9.11 3.29 -0.95
C LYS A 40 -7.88 3.21 -1.87
N LEU A 41 -8.04 3.52 -3.15
CA LEU A 41 -6.92 3.58 -4.10
C LEU A 41 -5.92 4.67 -3.71
N GLU A 42 -6.41 5.87 -3.38
CA GLU A 42 -5.55 6.98 -2.96
C GLU A 42 -4.84 6.69 -1.62
N GLU A 43 -5.53 6.06 -0.67
CA GLU A 43 -4.93 5.60 0.59
C GLU A 43 -3.80 4.59 0.34
N LEU A 44 -4.08 3.53 -0.44
CA LEU A 44 -3.09 2.51 -0.79
C LEU A 44 -1.88 3.13 -1.50
N LYS A 45 -2.13 3.98 -2.52
CA LYS A 45 -1.07 4.67 -3.27
C LYS A 45 -0.22 5.54 -2.35
N THR A 46 -0.85 6.30 -1.46
CA THR A 46 -0.14 7.16 -0.50
C THR A 46 0.73 6.34 0.44
N ASN A 47 0.19 5.26 1.01
CA ASN A 47 0.93 4.38 1.91
C ASN A 47 2.13 3.75 1.21
N MET A 48 1.95 3.22 0.00
CA MET A 48 3.03 2.62 -0.78
C MET A 48 4.11 3.64 -1.15
N LEU A 49 3.75 4.87 -1.54
CA LEU A 49 4.71 5.92 -1.88
C LEU A 49 5.51 6.39 -0.65
N LEU A 50 4.88 6.49 0.51
CA LEU A 50 5.55 6.81 1.77
C LEU A 50 6.55 5.71 2.16
N ILE A 51 6.15 4.44 2.02
CA ILE A 51 7.02 3.29 2.24
C ILE A 51 8.18 3.31 1.24
N GLU A 52 7.93 3.56 -0.05
CA GLU A 52 8.97 3.66 -1.08
C GLU A 52 10.00 4.72 -0.71
N THR A 53 9.55 5.91 -0.31
CA THR A 53 10.44 7.02 0.06
C THR A 53 11.38 6.62 1.19
N LYS A 54 10.85 5.97 2.23
CA LYS A 54 11.63 5.51 3.38
C LYS A 54 12.53 4.33 3.04
N ALA A 55 12.04 3.39 2.25
CA ALA A 55 12.83 2.28 1.76
C ALA A 55 13.98 2.76 0.85
N LYS A 56 13.76 3.82 0.07
CA LYS A 56 14.79 4.40 -0.79
C LYS A 56 15.94 4.99 0.02
N GLU A 57 15.64 5.67 1.13
CA GLU A 57 16.65 6.11 2.10
C GLU A 57 17.50 4.91 2.61
N CYS A 58 16.86 3.79 2.94
CA CYS A 58 17.56 2.57 3.37
C CYS A 58 18.43 1.97 2.26
N VAL A 59 17.93 1.89 1.02
CA VAL A 59 18.68 1.28 -0.09
C VAL A 59 19.85 2.14 -0.55
N GLU A 60 19.72 3.47 -0.47
CA GLU A 60 20.82 4.40 -0.76
C GLU A 60 21.96 4.24 0.26
N ASN A 61 21.62 4.10 1.56
CA ASN A 61 22.60 3.80 2.60
C ASN A 61 23.27 2.43 2.39
N ALA A 62 22.47 1.42 2.03
CA ALA A 62 22.98 0.08 1.71
C ALA A 62 23.92 0.11 0.49
N ASN A 63 23.54 0.82 -0.59
CA ASN A 63 24.34 0.99 -1.79
C ASN A 63 25.68 1.68 -1.48
N PHE A 64 25.64 2.74 -0.66
CA PHE A 64 26.83 3.44 -0.22
C PHE A 64 27.82 2.51 0.52
N LYS A 65 27.33 1.68 1.44
CA LYS A 65 28.16 0.68 2.13
C LYS A 65 28.69 -0.40 1.18
N LEU A 66 27.84 -0.87 0.26
CA LEU A 66 28.21 -1.87 -0.74
C LEU A 66 29.34 -1.38 -1.65
N GLY A 67 29.31 -0.09 -2.04
CA GLY A 67 30.27 0.54 -2.95
C GLY A 67 30.49 -0.23 -4.26
N LYS A 68 31.63 0.00 -4.91
CA LYS A 68 31.98 -0.71 -6.15
C LYS A 68 32.42 -2.15 -5.84
N THR A 69 31.92 -3.10 -6.61
CA THR A 69 32.19 -4.54 -6.43
C THR A 69 32.90 -5.20 -7.61
N ASP A 70 33.13 -4.48 -8.72
CA ASP A 70 33.57 -5.02 -10.02
C ASP A 70 34.95 -5.73 -10.01
N ASN A 71 35.73 -5.58 -8.93
CA ASN A 71 37.08 -6.15 -8.80
C ASN A 71 37.32 -6.84 -7.45
N LEU A 72 36.26 -7.14 -6.70
CA LEU A 72 36.37 -7.79 -5.39
C LEU A 72 36.38 -9.31 -5.52
N GLY A 73 37.15 -9.98 -4.66
CA GLY A 73 37.02 -11.43 -4.48
C GLY A 73 35.68 -11.79 -3.82
N ASP A 74 35.20 -13.02 -4.06
CA ASP A 74 33.88 -13.47 -3.63
C ASP A 74 33.63 -13.34 -2.11
N THR A 75 34.66 -13.59 -1.29
CA THR A 75 34.59 -13.44 0.17
C THR A 75 34.35 -12.00 0.60
N GLU A 76 35.04 -11.05 -0.02
CA GLU A 76 34.90 -9.62 0.30
C GLU A 76 33.56 -9.10 -0.21
N LYS A 77 33.16 -9.49 -1.43
CA LYS A 77 31.85 -9.16 -2.01
C LYS A 77 30.71 -9.62 -1.10
N THR A 78 30.77 -10.86 -0.61
CA THR A 78 29.77 -11.42 0.32
C THR A 78 29.74 -10.67 1.65
N THR A 79 30.89 -10.30 2.18
CA THR A 79 30.99 -9.55 3.44
C THR A 79 30.30 -8.19 3.31
N ARG A 80 30.61 -7.45 2.24
CA ARG A 80 30.02 -6.13 2.00
C ARG A 80 28.51 -6.18 1.73
N ILE A 81 28.04 -7.21 1.04
CA ILE A 81 26.60 -7.47 0.86
C ILE A 81 25.92 -7.65 2.22
N ASN A 82 26.48 -8.50 3.09
CA ASN A 82 25.91 -8.76 4.41
C ASN A 82 25.92 -7.51 5.30
N GLU A 83 26.92 -6.64 5.17
CA GLU A 83 26.94 -5.35 5.85
C GLU A 83 25.93 -4.36 5.30
N ALA A 84 25.77 -4.29 3.97
CA ALA A 84 24.79 -3.44 3.31
C ALA A 84 23.35 -3.84 3.68
N LYS A 85 23.06 -5.15 3.74
CA LYS A 85 21.74 -5.67 4.15
C LYS A 85 21.28 -5.21 5.53
N LYS A 86 22.20 -4.90 6.45
CA LYS A 86 21.85 -4.42 7.80
C LYS A 86 21.17 -3.05 7.79
N GLU A 87 21.33 -2.28 6.71
CA GLU A 87 20.66 -0.98 6.53
C GLU A 87 19.21 -1.14 6.03
N LEU A 88 18.85 -2.31 5.49
CA LEU A 88 17.50 -2.57 5.00
C LEU A 88 16.53 -2.78 6.17
N LYS A 89 15.24 -2.53 5.91
CA LYS A 89 14.17 -2.67 6.90
C LYS A 89 13.21 -3.77 6.48
N GLY A 90 12.69 -4.47 7.49
CA GLY A 90 11.78 -5.60 7.31
C GLY A 90 12.40 -6.92 7.70
N ILE A 91 11.65 -7.99 7.43
CA ILE A 91 12.09 -9.37 7.59
C ILE A 91 12.36 -9.91 6.19
N GLU A 92 13.60 -10.37 5.94
CA GLU A 92 14.00 -10.92 4.64
C GLU A 92 13.13 -12.13 4.29
N ILE A 93 12.60 -12.13 3.07
CA ILE A 93 11.87 -13.23 2.45
C ILE A 93 12.91 -14.07 1.73
N THR A 94 12.89 -15.37 1.97
CA THR A 94 13.79 -16.33 1.34
C THR A 94 12.99 -17.38 0.57
N GLU A 95 13.65 -18.25 -0.18
CA GLU A 95 12.99 -19.36 -0.87
C GLU A 95 12.18 -20.27 0.08
N ALA A 96 12.54 -20.30 1.38
CA ALA A 96 11.81 -21.04 2.40
C ALA A 96 10.38 -20.53 2.64
N ASP A 97 10.08 -19.29 2.24
CA ASP A 97 8.74 -18.70 2.33
C ASP A 97 7.79 -19.17 1.20
N ASN A 98 8.23 -20.07 0.29
CA ASN A 98 7.45 -20.60 -0.85
C ASN A 98 6.89 -19.53 -1.81
N ILE A 99 7.57 -18.38 -1.92
CA ILE A 99 7.19 -17.31 -2.85
C ILE A 99 8.06 -17.45 -4.11
N ASN A 100 7.43 -17.54 -5.29
CA ASN A 100 8.13 -17.63 -6.57
C ASN A 100 8.76 -16.28 -6.93
N ILE A 101 9.98 -16.04 -6.45
CA ILE A 101 10.73 -14.80 -6.64
C ILE A 101 11.96 -15.10 -7.50
N GLU A 102 12.14 -14.37 -8.58
CA GLU A 102 13.36 -14.43 -9.38
C GLU A 102 14.49 -13.72 -8.62
N LEU A 103 15.31 -14.49 -7.89
CA LEU A 103 16.47 -13.96 -7.19
C LEU A 103 17.54 -13.55 -8.20
N LYS A 104 17.64 -12.25 -8.45
CA LYS A 104 18.78 -11.64 -9.15
C LYS A 104 19.81 -11.17 -8.14
N ASP A 105 21.08 -11.16 -8.52
CA ASP A 105 22.14 -10.60 -7.70
C ASP A 105 21.73 -9.21 -7.18
N TYR A 106 21.94 -8.97 -5.88
CA TYR A 106 21.61 -7.74 -5.15
C TYR A 106 20.13 -7.36 -5.03
N ASN A 107 19.21 -8.21 -5.48
CA ASN A 107 17.77 -8.00 -5.33
C ASN A 107 17.25 -8.82 -4.14
N TYR A 108 16.72 -8.13 -3.13
CA TYR A 108 16.23 -8.76 -1.91
C TYR A 108 14.81 -8.30 -1.58
N TYR A 109 14.02 -9.21 -1.05
CA TYR A 109 12.61 -8.97 -0.75
C TYR A 109 12.42 -9.02 0.77
N TYR A 110 11.72 -8.04 1.32
CA TYR A 110 11.51 -7.92 2.75
C TYR A 110 10.04 -7.65 3.04
N LYS A 111 9.44 -8.42 3.95
CA LYS A 111 8.10 -8.12 4.47
C LYS A 111 8.20 -7.09 5.60
N LEU A 112 7.32 -6.10 5.59
CA LEU A 112 7.25 -5.10 6.64
C LEU A 112 6.22 -5.49 7.69
N THR A 113 6.63 -5.47 8.96
CA THR A 113 5.70 -5.52 10.09
C THR A 113 5.31 -4.11 10.52
N GLU A 114 4.29 -3.99 11.38
CA GLU A 114 3.93 -2.70 11.98
C GLU A 114 5.09 -2.05 12.74
N ASP A 115 5.93 -2.85 13.40
CA ASP A 115 7.08 -2.33 14.13
C ASP A 115 8.14 -1.79 13.15
N ASN A 116 8.33 -2.44 12.00
CA ASN A 116 9.20 -1.88 10.96
C ASN A 116 8.65 -0.55 10.41
N LEU A 117 7.34 -0.45 10.20
CA LEU A 117 6.70 0.79 9.76
C LEU A 117 6.87 1.91 10.80
N LYS A 118 6.69 1.62 12.09
CA LYS A 118 6.94 2.57 13.18
C LYS A 118 8.39 3.04 13.21
N ASP A 119 9.34 2.12 13.09
CA ASP A 119 10.78 2.43 13.05
C ASP A 119 11.14 3.31 11.84
N MET A 120 10.40 3.20 10.74
CA MET A 120 10.53 4.04 9.55
C MET A 120 9.80 5.40 9.68
N GLY A 121 9.13 5.65 10.82
CA GLY A 121 8.35 6.86 11.06
C GLY A 121 6.96 6.86 10.40
N LEU A 122 6.46 5.69 10.00
CA LEU A 122 5.21 5.49 9.27
C LEU A 122 4.11 4.88 10.17
N SER A 123 4.05 5.31 11.44
CA SER A 123 3.13 4.77 12.45
C SER A 123 1.63 4.96 12.13
N ASN A 124 1.31 5.80 11.15
CA ASN A 124 -0.05 6.02 10.65
C ASN A 124 -0.51 4.92 9.68
N ILE A 125 0.41 4.17 9.08
CA ILE A 125 0.10 3.05 8.20
C ILE A 125 -0.22 1.85 9.09
N LYS A 126 -1.45 1.35 8.99
CA LYS A 126 -1.92 0.15 9.69
C LYS A 126 -2.07 -0.97 8.70
N LEU A 127 -1.74 -2.18 9.13
CA LEU A 127 -2.09 -3.39 8.38
C LEU A 127 -3.55 -3.69 8.71
N SER A 128 -4.45 -3.50 7.75
CA SER A 128 -5.88 -3.43 8.01
C SER A 128 -6.48 -4.79 8.38
N ASP A 129 -5.84 -5.87 7.95
CA ASP A 129 -6.31 -7.25 8.03
C ASP A 129 -5.11 -8.21 8.28
N THR A 130 -5.37 -9.43 8.76
CA THR A 130 -4.33 -10.47 8.97
C THR A 130 -3.56 -10.85 7.72
N ASP A 131 -4.11 -10.56 6.54
CA ASP A 131 -3.57 -10.99 5.24
C ASP A 131 -2.94 -9.82 4.44
N GLU A 132 -3.10 -8.57 4.91
CA GLU A 132 -2.49 -7.41 4.26
C GLU A 132 -1.03 -7.26 4.70
N LEU A 133 -0.11 -7.35 3.74
CA LEU A 133 1.32 -7.23 3.95
C LEU A 133 1.91 -6.31 2.89
N TYR A 134 2.83 -5.46 3.32
CA TYR A 134 3.71 -4.71 2.41
C TYR A 134 5.02 -5.46 2.25
N ILE A 135 5.45 -5.61 1.00
CA ILE A 135 6.71 -6.24 0.62
C ILE A 135 7.55 -5.22 -0.12
N VAL A 136 8.79 -5.06 0.30
CA VAL A 136 9.76 -4.16 -0.32
C VAL A 136 10.76 -4.99 -1.09
N LYS A 137 10.92 -4.70 -2.37
CA LYS A 137 12.02 -5.20 -3.19
C LYS A 137 13.13 -4.15 -3.20
N TYR A 138 14.27 -4.49 -2.60
CA TYR A 138 15.47 -3.68 -2.60
C TYR A 138 16.44 -4.15 -3.67
N ASP A 139 16.79 -3.28 -4.61
CA ASP A 139 17.94 -3.45 -5.49
C ASP A 139 19.10 -2.60 -4.94
N ILE A 140 19.96 -3.25 -4.14
CA ILE A 140 21.06 -2.56 -3.47
C ILE A 140 22.04 -1.99 -4.50
N GLN A 141 22.29 -2.68 -5.61
CA GLN A 141 23.31 -2.26 -6.57
C GLN A 141 22.90 -0.99 -7.33
N ASN A 142 21.64 -0.89 -7.70
CA ASN A 142 21.11 0.25 -8.45
C ASN A 142 20.47 1.32 -7.57
N ALA A 143 20.44 1.12 -6.24
CA ALA A 143 19.71 1.96 -5.29
C ALA A 143 18.25 2.18 -5.70
N LYS A 144 17.57 1.10 -6.10
CA LYS A 144 16.17 1.12 -6.52
C LYS A 144 15.31 0.33 -5.55
N VAL A 145 14.05 0.74 -5.47
CA VAL A 145 13.03 0.10 -4.66
C VAL A 145 11.79 -0.12 -5.50
N GLU A 146 11.08 -1.22 -5.23
CA GLU A 146 9.70 -1.42 -5.68
C GLU A 146 8.87 -1.91 -4.49
N ILE A 147 7.64 -1.43 -4.37
CA ILE A 147 6.74 -1.75 -3.26
C ILE A 147 5.60 -2.62 -3.78
N TYR A 148 5.30 -3.67 -3.03
CA TYR A 148 4.16 -4.54 -3.29
C TYR A 148 3.24 -4.56 -2.07
N ASN A 149 1.94 -4.70 -2.32
CA ASN A 149 0.94 -4.96 -1.29
C ASN A 149 0.16 -6.23 -1.66
N THR A 150 -0.03 -7.14 -0.72
CA THR A 150 -0.68 -8.44 -0.99
C THR A 150 -2.18 -8.34 -1.29
N LYS A 151 -2.85 -7.28 -0.81
CA LYS A 151 -4.27 -7.01 -1.08
C LYS A 151 -4.45 -6.38 -2.46
N GLY A 152 -3.56 -5.45 -2.80
CA GLY A 152 -3.56 -4.73 -4.08
C GLY A 152 -4.86 -3.96 -4.34
N TYR A 153 -5.05 -3.56 -5.59
CA TYR A 153 -6.26 -2.91 -6.09
C TYR A 153 -6.55 -3.37 -7.53
N GLU A 154 -7.75 -3.91 -7.78
CA GLU A 154 -8.17 -4.39 -9.11
C GLU A 154 -7.16 -5.36 -9.79
N GLY A 155 -6.53 -6.24 -9.00
CA GLY A 155 -5.53 -7.19 -9.50
C GLY A 155 -4.14 -6.59 -9.75
N LYS A 156 -3.92 -5.33 -9.38
CA LYS A 156 -2.62 -4.67 -9.37
C LYS A 156 -2.03 -4.66 -7.96
N TYR A 157 -0.78 -5.11 -7.84
CA TYR A 157 -0.14 -5.33 -6.54
C TYR A 157 1.13 -4.50 -6.35
N SER A 158 1.77 -4.06 -7.43
CA SER A 158 2.97 -3.21 -7.38
C SER A 158 2.61 -1.73 -7.36
N LEU A 159 3.46 -0.90 -6.76
CA LEU A 159 3.28 0.55 -6.79
C LEU A 159 3.30 1.03 -8.25
N THR A 160 4.27 0.56 -9.04
CA THR A 160 4.37 0.90 -10.47
C THR A 160 3.07 0.64 -11.25
N ASP A 161 2.38 -0.47 -10.97
CA ASP A 161 1.08 -0.74 -11.60
C ASP A 161 -0.04 0.14 -11.06
N ILE A 162 -0.09 0.33 -9.74
CA ILE A 162 -1.13 1.13 -9.06
C ILE A 162 -1.05 2.60 -9.47
N GLU A 163 0.15 3.12 -9.72
CA GLU A 163 0.33 4.50 -10.15
C GLU A 163 -0.27 4.80 -11.54
N GLN A 164 -0.38 3.78 -12.39
CA GLN A 164 -0.93 3.89 -13.74
C GLN A 164 -2.47 3.87 -13.76
N ILE A 165 -3.11 3.56 -12.64
CA ILE A 165 -4.58 3.59 -12.54
C ILE A 165 -5.02 5.05 -12.55
N GLU A 166 -5.77 5.42 -13.59
CA GLU A 166 -6.30 6.77 -13.74
C GLU A 166 -7.22 7.15 -12.57
N LYS A 167 -7.20 8.44 -12.21
CA LYS A 167 -7.95 8.94 -11.07
C LYS A 167 -9.44 8.82 -11.23
#